data_AF-A0A7X7MEN1-F1
#
_entry.id   AF-A0A7X7MEN1-F1
#
_cell.length_a   1.000
_cell.length_b   1.000
_cell.length_c   1.000
_cell.angle_alpha   90.00
_cell.angle_beta   90.00
_cell.angle_gamma   90.00
#
_symmetry.space_group_name_H-M   'P 1'
#
loop_
_entity.id
_entity.type
_entity.pdbx_description
1 polymer ?
#
loop_
_entity_poly.entity_id
_entity_poly.type
_entity_poly.pdbx_seq_one_letter_code
_entity_poly.pdbx_strand_id
1 'polypeptide(L)'
;MKNPMDRQLEKHLSDRAVVIGREGETAAFGELLELLNSSSANARRLAASALGKLAWMGVDQAAAVAALVPVARSDPHAQTRQYAIKALKAYGAVSRACLSDLRDIAANPSEPPYNRRDAASAVQFIEEALRIAAEQAEHRCQRCHARVSADDYAHSQQAFQRTFCDRCFDEVFLERRNFETQVELNKTIEARDGTVVQSQGERRIAEWLTAHSIAYRYDAKYRIIGEFQIRPDFYLPELDLYIEYWGLDTPQYKMSMYKKQTLYQQEGKRLVSVYPADLPRLNTLLTTKLRRFGYTIGLDERSEATLPAAATRIDERSEVSEPQVTTRPPPLAAGG
;
A
#
# COMPACT_ATOMS: atom_id res chain seq x y z
N MET A 1 2.07 7.90 -59.77
CA MET A 1 2.00 9.37 -59.64
C MET A 1 0.69 9.74 -58.96
N LYS A 2 0.70 10.46 -57.83
CA LYS A 2 -0.55 10.93 -57.18
C LYS A 2 -1.28 11.94 -58.09
N ASN A 3 -2.61 11.83 -58.18
CA ASN A 3 -3.50 12.67 -58.98
C ASN A 3 -3.35 14.15 -58.58
N PRO A 4 -3.29 15.11 -59.53
CA PRO A 4 -3.23 16.55 -59.23
C PRO A 4 -4.28 17.05 -58.23
N MET A 5 -5.51 16.51 -58.28
CA MET A 5 -6.59 16.83 -57.34
C MET A 5 -6.25 16.42 -55.90
N ASP A 6 -5.63 15.24 -55.71
CA ASP A 6 -5.21 14.77 -54.39
C ASP A 6 -4.15 15.70 -53.79
N ARG A 7 -3.21 16.21 -54.61
CA ARG A 7 -2.16 17.13 -54.13
C ARG A 7 -2.73 18.47 -53.67
N GLN A 8 -3.76 18.98 -54.34
CA GLN A 8 -4.43 20.22 -53.93
C GLN A 8 -5.16 20.02 -52.59
N LEU A 9 -5.84 18.89 -52.42
CA LEU A 9 -6.49 18.55 -51.15
C LEU A 9 -5.47 18.38 -50.01
N GLU A 10 -4.37 17.65 -50.24
CA GLU A 10 -3.31 17.47 -49.24
C GLU A 10 -2.71 18.81 -48.80
N LYS A 11 -2.55 19.75 -49.73
CA LYS A 11 -2.06 21.10 -49.45
C LYS A 11 -3.08 21.89 -48.62
N HIS A 12 -4.36 21.88 -49.01
CA HIS A 12 -5.42 22.58 -48.27
C HIS A 12 -5.53 22.10 -46.81
N LEU A 13 -5.51 20.78 -46.59
CA LEU A 13 -5.54 20.21 -45.23
C LEU A 13 -4.31 20.61 -44.40
N SER A 14 -3.14 20.63 -45.04
CA SER A 14 -1.89 21.07 -44.41
C SER A 14 -1.95 22.55 -44.01
N ASP A 15 -2.43 23.41 -44.91
CA ASP A 15 -2.55 24.86 -44.70
C ASP A 15 -3.58 25.15 -43.59
N ARG A 16 -4.71 24.42 -43.55
CA ARG A 16 -5.71 24.53 -42.47
C ARG A 16 -5.12 24.21 -41.10
N ALA A 17 -4.38 23.11 -40.97
CA ALA A 17 -3.71 22.77 -39.71
C ALA A 17 -2.73 23.85 -39.25
N VAL A 18 -1.99 24.46 -40.20
CA VAL A 18 -1.05 25.55 -39.91
C VAL A 18 -1.78 26.79 -39.40
N VAL A 19 -2.89 27.18 -40.02
CA VAL A 19 -3.70 28.34 -39.61
C VAL A 19 -4.23 28.12 -38.19
N ILE A 20 -4.92 27.00 -37.93
CA ILE A 20 -5.47 26.69 -36.60
C ILE A 20 -4.39 26.81 -35.52
N GLY A 21 -3.22 26.20 -35.75
CA GLY A 21 -2.13 26.22 -34.78
C GLY A 21 -1.40 27.57 -34.66
N ARG A 22 -1.45 28.46 -35.66
CA ARG A 22 -0.84 29.79 -35.59
C ARG A 22 -1.74 30.78 -34.88
N GLU A 23 -3.03 30.76 -35.21
CA GLU A 23 -4.04 31.65 -34.64
C GLU A 23 -4.53 31.17 -33.27
N GLY A 24 -4.24 29.92 -32.91
CA GLY A 24 -4.67 29.36 -31.63
C GLY A 24 -6.17 29.09 -31.59
N GLU A 25 -6.77 28.70 -32.72
CA GLU A 25 -8.22 28.46 -32.86
C GLU A 25 -8.65 27.20 -32.06
N THR A 26 -8.90 27.35 -30.76
CA THR A 26 -9.33 26.25 -29.88
C THR A 26 -10.67 25.64 -30.29
N ALA A 27 -11.55 26.42 -30.92
CA ALA A 27 -12.81 25.93 -31.49
C ALA A 27 -12.61 24.90 -32.61
N ALA A 28 -11.49 24.96 -33.33
CA ALA A 28 -11.12 24.03 -34.40
C ALA A 28 -10.30 22.83 -33.89
N PHE A 29 -10.24 22.62 -32.57
CA PHE A 29 -9.52 21.50 -31.96
C PHE A 29 -9.97 20.14 -32.49
N GLY A 30 -11.28 19.93 -32.67
CA GLY A 30 -11.83 18.70 -33.25
C GLY A 30 -11.32 18.41 -34.67
N GLU A 31 -11.19 19.45 -35.50
CA GLU A 31 -10.64 19.32 -36.86
C GLU A 31 -9.20 18.78 -36.84
N LEU A 32 -8.39 19.21 -35.86
CA LEU A 32 -7.02 18.72 -35.72
C LEU A 32 -6.96 17.24 -35.33
N LEU A 33 -7.88 16.78 -34.48
CA LEU A 33 -7.97 15.36 -34.11
C LEU A 33 -8.33 14.50 -35.32
N GLU A 34 -9.25 14.96 -36.17
CA GLU A 34 -9.59 14.29 -37.43
C GLU A 34 -8.40 14.27 -38.40
N LEU A 35 -7.67 15.38 -38.51
CA LEU A 35 -6.51 15.51 -39.39
C LEU A 35 -5.35 14.58 -39.02
N LEU A 36 -5.24 14.12 -37.76
CA LEU A 36 -4.29 13.07 -37.36
C LEU A 36 -4.56 11.73 -38.06
N ASN A 37 -5.74 11.51 -38.63
CA ASN A 37 -6.08 10.31 -39.40
C ASN A 37 -6.01 10.54 -40.93
N SER A 38 -5.51 11.70 -41.37
CA SER A 38 -5.40 12.01 -42.80
C SER A 38 -4.48 11.03 -43.53
N SER A 39 -4.80 10.74 -44.79
CA SER A 39 -3.90 10.02 -45.71
C SER A 39 -2.60 10.78 -45.97
N SER A 40 -2.61 12.11 -45.80
CA SER A 40 -1.44 12.98 -45.95
C SER A 40 -0.56 12.96 -44.70
N ALA A 41 0.66 12.40 -44.83
CA ALA A 41 1.66 12.45 -43.77
C ALA A 41 1.97 13.90 -43.32
N ASN A 42 1.96 14.85 -44.27
CA ASN A 42 2.21 16.26 -43.96
C ASN A 42 1.06 16.88 -43.16
N ALA A 43 -0.20 16.57 -43.51
CA ALA A 43 -1.36 17.05 -42.75
C ALA A 43 -1.34 16.49 -41.31
N ARG A 44 -1.09 15.18 -41.14
CA ARG A 44 -0.95 14.57 -39.80
C ARG A 44 0.16 15.24 -38.97
N ARG A 45 1.33 15.47 -39.58
CA ARG A 45 2.47 16.14 -38.91
C ARG A 45 2.11 17.56 -38.47
N LEU A 46 1.45 18.34 -39.34
CA LEU A 46 1.07 19.71 -39.04
C LEU A 46 -0.07 19.78 -38.01
N ALA A 47 -1.00 18.82 -38.05
CA ALA A 47 -2.03 18.67 -37.03
C ALA A 47 -1.42 18.37 -35.66
N ALA A 48 -0.48 17.42 -35.58
CA ALA A 48 0.26 17.15 -34.34
C ALA A 48 1.01 18.40 -33.84
N SER A 49 1.65 19.15 -34.74
CA SER A 49 2.30 20.42 -34.39
C SER A 49 1.32 21.45 -33.84
N ALA A 50 0.13 21.56 -34.42
CA ALA A 50 -0.90 22.51 -34.00
C ALA A 50 -1.46 22.13 -32.63
N LEU A 51 -1.77 20.85 -32.40
CA LEU A 51 -2.21 20.34 -31.09
C LEU A 51 -1.19 20.69 -29.99
N GLY A 52 0.10 20.49 -30.24
CA GLY A 52 1.15 20.86 -29.29
C GLY A 52 1.20 22.36 -28.94
N LYS A 53 0.80 23.25 -29.87
CA LYS A 53 0.70 24.69 -29.59
C LYS A 53 -0.54 25.05 -28.78
N LEU A 54 -1.64 24.33 -28.99
CA LEU A 54 -2.90 24.53 -28.26
C LEU A 54 -2.87 23.97 -26.83
N ALA A 55 -1.84 23.21 -26.43
CA ALA A 55 -1.76 22.52 -25.15
C ALA A 55 -2.07 23.41 -23.93
N TRP A 56 -1.71 24.69 -23.99
CA TRP A 56 -1.87 25.67 -22.91
C TRP A 56 -3.10 26.57 -23.05
N MET A 57 -3.97 26.30 -24.04
CA MET A 57 -5.08 27.17 -24.44
C MET A 57 -6.45 26.63 -24.00
N GLY A 58 -6.49 25.77 -22.99
CA GLY A 58 -7.75 25.25 -22.43
C GLY A 58 -8.48 24.23 -23.32
N VAL A 59 -7.78 23.59 -24.26
CA VAL A 59 -8.33 22.45 -25.02
C VAL A 59 -8.44 21.20 -24.15
N ASP A 60 -9.21 20.22 -24.60
CA ASP A 60 -9.27 18.90 -23.95
C ASP A 60 -7.92 18.18 -24.08
N GLN A 61 -7.12 18.30 -23.03
CA GLN A 61 -5.77 17.72 -22.97
C GLN A 61 -5.81 16.19 -23.02
N ALA A 62 -6.83 15.56 -22.42
CA ALA A 62 -6.95 14.10 -22.40
C ALA A 62 -7.25 13.57 -23.81
N ALA A 63 -8.18 14.21 -24.53
CA ALA A 63 -8.48 13.86 -25.91
C ALA A 63 -7.27 14.07 -26.84
N ALA A 64 -6.52 15.16 -26.65
CA ALA A 64 -5.31 15.43 -27.43
C ALA A 64 -4.25 14.35 -27.23
N VAL A 65 -3.93 14.01 -25.97
CA VAL A 65 -2.96 12.97 -25.63
C VAL A 65 -3.42 11.62 -26.20
N ALA A 66 -4.69 11.25 -26.01
CA ALA A 66 -5.23 10.00 -26.53
C ALA A 66 -5.08 9.87 -28.05
N ALA A 67 -5.27 10.96 -28.80
CA ALA A 67 -5.11 10.96 -30.26
C ALA A 67 -3.64 10.98 -30.71
N LEU A 68 -2.75 11.64 -29.95
CA LEU A 68 -1.33 11.77 -30.29
C LEU A 68 -0.51 10.51 -30.01
N VAL A 69 -0.89 9.70 -29.00
CA VAL A 69 -0.15 8.48 -28.61
C VAL A 69 -0.02 7.48 -29.77
N PRO A 70 -1.10 7.08 -30.47
CA PRO A 70 -0.98 6.18 -31.63
C PRO A 70 -0.08 6.74 -32.73
N VAL A 71 -0.11 8.06 -32.95
CA VAL A 71 0.71 8.74 -33.96
C VAL A 71 2.18 8.70 -33.58
N ALA A 72 2.52 8.99 -32.32
CA ALA A 72 3.89 8.90 -31.84
C ALA A 72 4.46 7.48 -31.93
N ARG A 73 3.64 6.47 -31.61
CA ARG A 73 4.04 5.07 -31.57
C ARG A 73 4.18 4.43 -32.95
N SER A 74 3.23 4.70 -33.85
CA SER A 74 3.01 3.83 -35.01
C SER A 74 2.83 4.56 -36.34
N ASP A 75 2.94 5.90 -36.41
CA ASP A 75 2.80 6.59 -37.71
C ASP A 75 3.88 6.09 -38.71
N PRO A 76 3.52 5.78 -39.96
CA PRO A 76 4.49 5.33 -40.96
C PRO A 76 5.63 6.32 -41.21
N HIS A 77 5.35 7.62 -41.06
CA HIS A 77 6.30 8.68 -41.36
C HIS A 77 7.01 9.15 -40.09
N ALA A 78 8.33 8.96 -40.04
CA ALA A 78 9.13 9.25 -38.85
C ALA A 78 9.07 10.71 -38.40
N GLN A 79 8.98 11.66 -39.34
CA GLN A 79 8.82 13.06 -38.98
C GLN A 79 7.44 13.35 -38.36
N THR A 80 6.41 12.59 -38.71
CA THR A 80 5.09 12.75 -38.07
C THR A 80 5.14 12.26 -36.64
N ARG A 81 5.80 11.11 -36.38
CA ARG A 81 6.10 10.64 -35.03
C ARG A 81 6.84 11.69 -34.20
N GLN A 82 7.85 12.36 -34.79
CA GLN A 82 8.61 13.43 -34.14
C GLN A 82 7.70 14.52 -33.56
N TYR A 83 6.78 15.02 -34.38
CA TYR A 83 5.91 16.12 -33.99
C TYR A 83 4.85 15.67 -32.98
N ALA A 84 4.37 14.43 -33.07
CA ALA A 84 3.52 13.86 -32.04
C ALA A 84 4.25 13.75 -30.68
N ILE A 85 5.51 13.30 -30.66
CA ILE A 85 6.35 13.27 -29.45
C ILE A 85 6.52 14.67 -28.85
N LYS A 86 6.84 15.68 -29.69
CA LYS A 86 6.95 17.07 -29.23
C LYS A 86 5.64 17.62 -28.68
N ALA A 87 4.51 17.27 -29.28
CA ALA A 87 3.19 17.66 -28.80
C ALA A 87 2.86 17.00 -27.46
N LEU A 88 3.10 15.69 -27.31
CA LEU A 88 2.91 14.96 -26.05
C LEU A 88 3.72 15.58 -24.91
N LYS A 89 4.96 16.02 -25.19
CA LYS A 89 5.78 16.76 -24.21
C LYS A 89 5.06 18.03 -23.69
N ALA A 90 4.37 18.76 -24.56
CA ALA A 90 3.66 19.99 -24.19
C ALA A 90 2.47 19.76 -23.25
N TYR A 91 1.93 18.56 -23.18
CA TYR A 91 0.84 18.23 -22.24
C TYR A 91 1.32 17.77 -20.85
N GLY A 92 2.63 17.73 -20.62
CA GLY A 92 3.23 17.51 -19.28
C GLY A 92 2.66 16.28 -18.56
N ALA A 93 2.20 16.48 -17.32
CA ALA A 93 1.69 15.40 -16.46
C ALA A 93 0.50 14.63 -17.07
N VAL A 94 -0.30 15.25 -17.95
CA VAL A 94 -1.43 14.57 -18.62
C VAL A 94 -0.95 13.46 -19.55
N SER A 95 0.27 13.57 -20.09
CA SER A 95 0.91 12.56 -20.92
C SER A 95 1.51 11.38 -20.14
N ARG A 96 1.24 11.24 -18.83
CA ARG A 96 1.79 10.14 -18.00
C ARG A 96 1.63 8.75 -18.63
N ALA A 97 0.48 8.48 -19.22
CA ALA A 97 0.15 7.16 -19.77
C ALA A 97 1.08 6.73 -20.92
N CYS A 98 1.75 7.67 -21.61
CA CYS A 98 2.62 7.36 -22.74
C CYS A 98 4.10 7.23 -22.38
N LEU A 99 4.47 7.29 -21.10
CA LEU A 99 5.87 7.21 -20.66
C LEU A 99 6.56 5.91 -21.09
N SER A 100 5.86 4.78 -21.04
CA SER A 100 6.42 3.50 -21.52
C SER A 100 6.75 3.56 -23.01
N ASP A 101 5.79 3.99 -23.84
CA ASP A 101 5.97 4.11 -25.29
C ASP A 101 7.11 5.09 -25.62
N LEU A 102 7.21 6.22 -24.92
CA LEU A 102 8.28 7.20 -25.13
C LEU A 102 9.66 6.66 -24.74
N ARG A 103 9.76 5.86 -23.67
CA ARG A 103 11.03 5.19 -23.29
C ARG A 103 11.44 4.14 -24.33
N ASP A 104 10.48 3.36 -24.83
CA ASP A 104 10.73 2.40 -25.90
C ASP A 104 11.23 3.09 -27.17
N ILE A 105 10.59 4.19 -27.57
CA ILE A 105 11.04 5.03 -28.70
C ILE A 105 12.45 5.57 -28.46
N ALA A 106 12.74 6.08 -27.25
CA ALA A 106 14.06 6.62 -26.91
C ALA A 106 15.18 5.57 -26.99
N ALA A 107 14.89 4.33 -26.60
CA ALA A 107 15.83 3.21 -26.59
C ALA A 107 15.96 2.51 -27.95
N ASN A 108 14.97 2.63 -28.84
CA ASN A 108 14.92 1.86 -30.10
C ASN A 108 15.98 2.30 -31.12
N PRO A 109 17.02 1.50 -31.41
CA PRO A 109 18.10 1.87 -32.33
C PRO A 109 17.65 1.99 -33.80
N SER A 110 16.53 1.35 -34.17
CA SER A 110 15.95 1.48 -35.51
C SER A 110 15.27 2.83 -35.73
N GLU A 111 15.03 3.59 -34.65
CA GLU A 111 14.34 4.86 -34.72
C GLU A 111 15.30 6.03 -35.01
N PRO A 112 14.89 7.00 -35.85
CA PRO A 112 15.79 8.10 -36.22
C PRO A 112 16.32 8.86 -35.00
N PRO A 113 17.60 9.31 -35.03
CA PRO A 113 18.23 9.95 -33.88
C PRO A 113 17.44 11.13 -33.29
N TYR A 114 16.76 11.90 -34.14
CA TYR A 114 15.94 13.02 -33.69
C TYR A 114 14.70 12.58 -32.90
N ASN A 115 14.06 11.46 -33.26
CA ASN A 115 12.91 10.91 -32.53
C ASN A 115 13.35 10.35 -31.19
N ARG A 116 14.47 9.63 -31.15
CA ARG A 116 15.05 9.14 -29.89
C ARG A 116 15.35 10.27 -28.92
N ARG A 117 16.03 11.32 -29.40
CA ARG A 117 16.37 12.51 -28.60
C ARG A 117 15.11 13.23 -28.10
N ASP A 118 14.16 13.48 -28.99
CA ASP A 118 12.95 14.22 -28.64
C ASP A 118 12.07 13.40 -27.66
N ALA A 119 12.05 12.07 -27.79
CA ALA A 119 11.38 11.17 -26.85
C ALA A 119 12.06 11.15 -25.48
N ALA A 120 13.39 11.03 -25.42
CA ALA A 120 14.14 11.13 -24.16
C ALA A 120 13.89 12.48 -23.46
N SER A 121 13.85 13.58 -24.21
CA SER A 121 13.51 14.90 -23.68
C SER A 121 12.06 15.00 -23.21
N ALA A 122 11.12 14.33 -23.89
CA ALA A 122 9.73 14.25 -23.46
C ALA A 122 9.58 13.47 -22.15
N VAL A 123 10.24 12.32 -22.02
CA VAL A 123 10.26 11.50 -20.79
C VAL A 123 10.72 12.35 -19.60
N GLN A 124 11.88 12.99 -19.70
CA GLN A 124 12.41 13.84 -18.62
C GLN A 124 11.44 14.95 -18.22
N PHE A 125 10.83 15.62 -19.20
CA PHE A 125 9.90 16.72 -18.92
C PHE A 125 8.59 16.24 -18.27
N ILE A 126 8.04 15.11 -18.72
CA ILE A 126 6.81 14.54 -18.18
C ILE A 126 7.04 14.03 -16.74
N GLU A 127 8.16 13.35 -16.49
CA GLU A 127 8.55 12.90 -15.14
C GLU A 127 8.71 14.08 -14.18
N GLU A 128 9.36 15.14 -14.62
CA GLU A 128 9.51 16.36 -13.82
C GLU A 128 8.17 17.06 -13.56
N ALA A 129 7.30 17.15 -14.57
CA ALA A 129 5.95 17.69 -14.41
C ALA A 129 5.12 16.86 -13.41
N LEU A 130 5.28 15.53 -13.40
CA LEU A 130 4.63 14.64 -12.44
C LEU A 130 5.20 14.83 -11.03
N ARG A 131 6.51 15.04 -10.89
CA ARG A 131 7.15 15.35 -9.60
C ARG A 131 6.61 16.65 -9.02
N ILE A 132 6.58 17.72 -9.81
CA ILE A 132 6.03 19.02 -9.41
C ILE A 132 4.55 18.90 -9.04
N ALA A 133 3.75 18.18 -9.84
CA ALA A 133 2.34 17.97 -9.54
C ALA A 133 2.11 17.18 -8.23
N ALA A 134 2.96 16.19 -7.95
CA ALA A 134 2.93 15.44 -6.70
C ALA A 134 3.35 16.31 -5.50
N GLU A 135 4.36 17.18 -5.66
CA GLU A 135 4.78 18.13 -4.63
C GLU A 135 3.71 19.18 -4.31
N GLN A 136 2.92 19.56 -5.31
CA GLN A 136 1.79 20.48 -5.16
C GLN A 136 0.51 19.79 -4.68
N ALA A 137 0.45 18.46 -4.66
CA ALA A 137 -0.70 17.74 -4.14
C ALA A 137 -0.79 17.97 -2.62
N GLU A 138 -1.83 18.67 -2.19
CA GLU A 138 -2.06 18.88 -0.76
C GLU A 138 -2.40 17.56 -0.07
N HIS A 139 -1.42 17.00 0.64
CA HIS A 139 -1.64 15.87 1.53
C HIS A 139 -2.03 16.38 2.92
N ARG A 140 -3.00 15.71 3.55
CA ARG A 140 -3.45 16.01 4.92
C ARG A 140 -3.26 14.83 5.83
N CYS A 141 -2.77 15.09 7.03
CA CYS A 141 -2.58 14.08 8.07
C CYS A 141 -3.93 13.49 8.45
N GLN A 142 -4.04 12.16 8.50
CA GLN A 142 -5.29 11.49 8.87
C GLN A 142 -5.65 11.64 10.35
N ARG A 143 -4.66 11.96 11.23
CA ARG A 143 -4.87 12.10 12.68
C ARG A 143 -5.19 13.53 13.11
N CYS A 144 -4.48 14.52 12.57
CA CYS A 144 -4.61 15.92 12.99
C CYS A 144 -5.00 16.89 11.88
N HIS A 145 -5.18 16.40 10.64
CA HIS A 145 -5.55 17.19 9.45
C HIS A 145 -4.59 18.32 9.04
N ALA A 146 -3.43 18.42 9.68
CA ALA A 146 -2.34 19.30 9.25
C ALA A 146 -1.91 18.99 7.81
N ARG A 147 -1.44 20.01 7.09
CA ARG A 147 -0.77 19.82 5.80
C ARG A 147 0.48 18.96 6.00
N VAL A 148 0.73 18.08 5.04
CA VAL A 148 1.83 17.11 5.05
C VAL A 148 2.72 17.43 3.86
N SER A 149 4.03 17.52 4.08
CA SER A 149 5.01 17.72 3.02
C SER A 149 5.08 16.48 2.11
N ALA A 150 5.66 16.61 0.93
CA ALA A 150 5.88 15.46 0.05
C ALA A 150 6.76 14.37 0.71
N ASP A 151 7.78 14.80 1.48
CA ASP A 151 8.68 13.91 2.20
C ASP A 151 7.97 13.16 3.33
N ASP A 152 7.18 13.87 4.15
CA ASP A 152 6.38 13.27 5.23
C ASP A 152 5.32 12.31 4.67
N TYR A 153 4.72 12.67 3.52
CA TYR A 153 3.77 11.80 2.83
C TYR A 153 4.47 10.51 2.38
N ALA A 154 5.60 10.61 1.67
CA ALA A 154 6.36 9.44 1.23
C ALA A 154 6.80 8.55 2.40
N HIS A 155 7.35 9.16 3.45
CA HIS A 155 7.82 8.46 4.64
C HIS A 155 6.67 7.75 5.39
N SER A 156 5.55 8.45 5.62
CA SER A 156 4.39 7.87 6.30
C SER A 156 3.69 6.78 5.47
N GLN A 157 3.65 6.92 4.15
CA GLN A 157 3.13 5.90 3.25
C GLN A 157 4.00 4.64 3.28
N GLN A 158 5.32 4.79 3.26
CA GLN A 158 6.25 3.66 3.34
C GLN A 158 6.15 2.92 4.68
N ALA A 159 6.04 3.64 5.81
CA ALA A 159 6.04 3.00 7.13
C ALA A 159 4.67 2.46 7.56
N PHE A 160 3.57 3.12 7.15
CA PHE A 160 2.24 2.88 7.71
C PHE A 160 1.13 2.74 6.67
N GLN A 161 1.41 2.98 5.38
CA GLN A 161 0.40 3.06 4.31
C GLN A 161 -0.75 4.02 4.66
N ARG A 162 -0.43 5.07 5.44
CA ARG A 162 -1.34 6.10 5.94
C ARG A 162 -0.61 7.42 5.96
N THR A 163 -1.32 8.48 5.62
CA THR A 163 -0.74 9.83 5.60
C THR A 163 -0.69 10.41 7.02
N PHE A 164 0.51 10.62 7.53
CA PHE A 164 0.76 11.31 8.79
C PHE A 164 1.74 12.47 8.57
N CYS A 165 1.57 13.57 9.33
CA CYS A 165 2.65 14.55 9.47
C CYS A 165 3.73 13.99 10.40
N ASP A 166 4.93 14.57 10.34
CA ASP A 166 6.08 14.19 11.16
C ASP A 166 5.74 13.94 12.65
N ARG A 167 5.08 14.91 13.31
CA ARG A 167 4.65 14.77 14.72
C ARG A 167 3.78 13.53 14.98
N CYS A 168 2.79 13.29 14.12
CA CYS A 168 1.88 12.16 14.29
C CYS A 168 2.53 10.84 13.87
N PHE A 169 3.48 10.87 12.94
CA PHE A 169 4.32 9.74 12.60
C PHE A 169 5.12 9.30 13.83
N ASP A 170 5.82 10.23 14.48
CA ASP A 170 6.61 9.96 15.69
C ASP A 170 5.75 9.42 16.83
N GLU A 171 4.58 10.02 17.09
CA GLU A 171 3.64 9.52 18.09
C GLU A 171 3.23 8.06 17.81
N VAL A 172 2.81 7.75 16.58
CA VAL A 172 2.40 6.39 16.20
C VAL A 172 3.59 5.42 16.25
N PHE A 173 4.77 5.86 15.83
CA PHE A 173 5.99 5.07 15.86
C PHE A 173 6.43 4.76 17.30
N LEU A 174 6.39 5.76 18.19
CA LEU A 174 6.66 5.62 19.61
C LEU A 174 5.60 4.74 20.30
N GLU A 175 4.32 4.91 19.99
CA GLU A 175 3.25 4.03 20.48
C GLU A 175 3.54 2.56 20.09
N ARG A 176 3.96 2.30 18.84
CA ARG A 176 4.32 0.95 18.37
C ARG A 176 5.55 0.39 19.11
N ARG A 177 6.60 1.20 19.29
CA ARG A 177 7.82 0.81 20.02
C ARG A 177 7.55 0.58 21.51
N ASN A 178 6.70 1.40 22.11
CA ASN A 178 6.26 1.26 23.49
C ASN A 178 5.42 -0.01 23.67
N PHE A 179 4.56 -0.34 22.71
CA PHE A 179 3.81 -1.61 22.72
C PHE A 179 4.74 -2.83 22.68
N GLU A 180 5.77 -2.82 21.82
CA GLU A 180 6.76 -3.92 21.78
C GLU A 180 7.51 -4.06 23.11
N THR A 181 7.95 -2.93 23.68
CA THR A 181 8.58 -2.92 25.01
C THR A 181 7.64 -3.45 26.09
N GLN A 182 6.37 -3.05 26.09
CA GLN A 182 5.37 -3.53 27.06
C GLN A 182 5.10 -5.04 26.92
N VAL A 183 5.05 -5.56 25.69
CA VAL A 183 4.90 -7.00 25.43
C VAL A 183 6.05 -7.78 26.05
N GLU A 184 7.29 -7.32 25.91
CA GLU A 184 8.45 -7.97 26.55
C GLU A 184 8.41 -7.83 28.07
N LEU A 185 8.07 -6.64 28.61
CA LEU A 185 7.96 -6.43 30.05
C LEU A 185 6.86 -7.27 30.72
N ASN A 186 5.79 -7.60 29.98
CA ASN A 186 4.70 -8.42 30.48
C ASN A 186 5.06 -9.92 30.53
N LYS A 187 6.12 -10.37 29.83
CA LYS A 187 6.62 -11.74 29.93
C LYS A 187 7.32 -11.92 31.27
N THR A 188 6.58 -12.44 32.24
CA THR A 188 7.04 -12.55 33.64
C THR A 188 6.90 -13.96 34.22
N ILE A 189 6.24 -14.87 33.49
CA ILE A 189 5.91 -16.21 33.97
C ILE A 189 6.78 -17.22 33.24
N GLU A 190 7.69 -17.90 33.93
CA GLU A 190 8.55 -18.92 33.35
C GLU A 190 7.83 -20.28 33.22
N ALA A 191 7.93 -20.90 32.05
CA ALA A 191 7.49 -22.27 31.77
C ALA A 191 8.63 -23.27 32.02
N ARG A 192 8.31 -24.57 32.05
CA ARG A 192 9.28 -25.64 32.39
C ARG A 192 10.51 -25.71 31.47
N ASP A 193 10.38 -25.28 30.22
CA ASP A 193 11.48 -25.24 29.25
C ASP A 193 12.27 -23.92 29.27
N GLY A 194 11.99 -23.03 30.22
CA GLY A 194 12.62 -21.71 30.34
C GLY A 194 11.97 -20.62 29.50
N THR A 195 10.91 -20.91 28.73
CA THR A 195 10.18 -19.88 27.98
C THR A 195 9.43 -18.97 28.94
N VAL A 196 9.64 -17.66 28.83
CA VAL A 196 8.93 -16.66 29.65
C VAL A 196 7.70 -16.14 28.89
N VAL A 197 6.51 -16.35 29.45
CA VAL A 197 5.22 -16.05 28.84
C VAL A 197 4.44 -14.97 29.61
N GLN A 198 3.37 -14.45 29.00
CA GLN A 198 2.59 -13.32 29.54
C GLN A 198 1.42 -13.73 30.43
N SER A 199 0.94 -14.97 30.31
CA SER A 199 -0.24 -15.42 31.06
C SER A 199 -0.15 -16.86 31.56
N GLN A 200 -0.93 -17.18 32.61
CA GLN A 200 -1.02 -18.55 33.13
C GLN A 200 -1.63 -19.52 32.11
N GLY A 201 -2.52 -19.03 31.23
CA GLY A 201 -3.07 -19.83 30.13
C GLY A 201 -2.00 -20.23 29.12
N GLU A 202 -1.17 -19.26 28.69
CA GLU A 202 -0.01 -19.52 27.84
C GLU A 202 0.99 -20.46 28.50
N ARG A 203 1.27 -20.29 29.81
CA ARG A 203 2.20 -21.21 30.52
C ARG A 203 1.70 -22.65 30.43
N ARG A 204 0.41 -22.88 30.64
CA ARG A 204 -0.17 -24.22 30.55
C ARG A 204 -0.09 -24.80 29.13
N ILE A 205 -0.22 -23.97 28.10
CA ILE A 205 -0.03 -24.39 26.69
C ILE A 205 1.44 -24.73 26.44
N ALA A 206 2.36 -23.86 26.83
CA ALA A 206 3.81 -24.07 26.72
C ALA A 206 4.22 -25.38 27.39
N GLU A 207 3.88 -25.57 28.67
CA GLU A 207 4.19 -26.78 29.44
C GLU A 207 3.60 -28.04 28.80
N TRP A 208 2.41 -27.95 28.23
CA TRP A 208 1.80 -29.07 27.53
C TRP A 208 2.56 -29.41 26.24
N LEU A 209 2.96 -28.41 25.44
CA LEU A 209 3.76 -28.62 24.23
C LEU A 209 5.11 -29.26 24.57
N THR A 210 5.80 -28.75 25.61
CA THR A 210 7.07 -29.32 26.10
C THR A 210 6.89 -30.77 26.55
N ALA A 211 5.85 -31.08 27.33
CA ALA A 211 5.60 -32.43 27.85
C ALA A 211 5.38 -33.46 26.74
N HIS A 212 4.89 -33.04 25.58
CA HIS A 212 4.69 -33.91 24.41
C HIS A 212 5.83 -33.81 23.39
N SER A 213 6.96 -33.19 23.76
CA SER A 213 8.12 -32.99 22.89
C SER A 213 7.79 -32.28 21.58
N ILE A 214 6.84 -31.34 21.61
CA ILE A 214 6.44 -30.55 20.44
C ILE A 214 7.23 -29.25 20.43
N ALA A 215 8.09 -29.08 19.43
CA ALA A 215 8.84 -27.84 19.26
C ALA A 215 7.92 -26.67 18.88
N TYR A 216 8.13 -25.52 19.53
CA TYR A 216 7.38 -24.31 19.25
C TYR A 216 8.25 -23.06 19.29
N ARG A 217 7.73 -21.97 18.72
CA ARG A 217 8.27 -20.62 18.81
C ARG A 217 7.21 -19.73 19.45
N TYR A 218 7.53 -19.15 20.60
CA TYR A 218 6.63 -18.27 21.36
C TYR A 218 6.74 -16.81 20.89
N ASP A 219 5.59 -16.14 20.76
CA ASP A 219 5.47 -14.70 20.46
C ASP A 219 6.34 -14.19 19.29
N ALA A 220 6.56 -15.05 18.29
CA ALA A 220 7.44 -14.78 17.17
C ALA A 220 6.70 -14.03 16.04
N LYS A 221 7.34 -13.02 15.43
CA LYS A 221 6.75 -12.26 14.31
C LYS A 221 6.94 -13.01 12.97
N TYR A 222 5.87 -13.16 12.20
CA TYR A 222 5.88 -13.80 10.87
C TYR A 222 5.23 -12.90 9.83
N ARG A 223 5.81 -12.87 8.62
CA ARG A 223 5.23 -12.19 7.46
C ARG A 223 4.14 -13.07 6.85
N ILE A 224 2.99 -12.49 6.49
CA ILE A 224 1.97 -13.23 5.73
C ILE A 224 1.79 -12.67 4.32
N ILE A 225 1.26 -11.45 4.18
CA ILE A 225 1.04 -10.80 2.86
C ILE A 225 1.86 -9.52 2.80
N GLY A 226 2.70 -9.36 1.77
CA GLY A 226 3.47 -8.14 1.56
C GLY A 226 4.25 -7.72 2.81
N GLU A 227 3.87 -6.60 3.40
CA GLU A 227 4.50 -6.04 4.61
C GLU A 227 3.75 -6.36 5.92
N PHE A 228 2.60 -7.04 5.87
CA PHE A 228 1.82 -7.36 7.06
C PHE A 228 2.44 -8.52 7.85
N GLN A 229 2.67 -8.27 9.14
CA GLN A 229 3.18 -9.25 10.10
C GLN A 229 2.09 -9.70 11.06
N ILE A 230 2.10 -10.99 11.41
CA ILE A 230 1.39 -11.55 12.57
C ILE A 230 2.37 -11.94 13.66
N ARG A 231 1.85 -12.00 14.88
CA ARG A 231 2.56 -12.49 16.04
C ARG A 231 1.64 -13.47 16.79
N PRO A 232 1.65 -14.78 16.45
CA PRO A 232 0.95 -15.80 17.20
C PRO A 232 1.52 -15.96 18.61
N ASP A 233 0.70 -16.42 19.54
CA ASP A 233 1.20 -16.82 20.86
C ASP A 233 2.16 -18.01 20.72
N PHE A 234 1.80 -19.01 19.91
CA PHE A 234 2.68 -20.14 19.58
C PHE A 234 2.63 -20.49 18.09
N TYR A 235 3.81 -20.72 17.51
CA TYR A 235 3.95 -21.34 16.19
C TYR A 235 4.66 -22.68 16.31
N LEU A 236 4.13 -23.72 15.69
CA LEU A 236 4.66 -25.08 15.66
C LEU A 236 5.26 -25.34 14.27
N PRO A 237 6.59 -25.21 14.09
CA PRO A 237 7.21 -25.25 12.76
C PRO A 237 7.01 -26.58 12.03
N GLU A 238 7.03 -27.70 12.76
CA GLU A 238 6.89 -29.04 12.19
C GLU A 238 5.49 -29.31 11.61
N LEU A 239 4.48 -28.58 12.08
CA LEU A 239 3.08 -28.76 11.69
C LEU A 239 2.54 -27.64 10.81
N ASP A 240 3.35 -26.59 10.60
CA ASP A 240 2.96 -25.29 10.09
C ASP A 240 1.63 -24.81 10.72
N LEU A 241 1.59 -24.81 12.06
CA LEU A 241 0.38 -24.60 12.85
C LEU A 241 0.56 -23.46 13.86
N TYR A 242 -0.47 -22.64 13.99
CA TYR A 242 -0.53 -21.49 14.87
C TYR A 242 -1.51 -21.75 16.02
N ILE A 243 -1.12 -21.45 17.26
CA ILE A 243 -2.01 -21.50 18.44
C ILE A 243 -2.15 -20.09 19.00
N GLU A 244 -3.39 -19.72 19.33
CA GLU A 244 -3.74 -18.44 19.95
C GLU A 244 -4.55 -18.70 21.22
N TYR A 245 -4.18 -18.05 22.31
CA TYR A 245 -4.89 -18.06 23.58
C TYR A 245 -5.72 -16.78 23.76
N TRP A 246 -7.04 -16.93 23.69
CA TRP A 246 -7.98 -15.81 23.74
C TRP A 246 -8.43 -15.50 25.17
N GLY A 247 -7.51 -14.96 25.97
CA GLY A 247 -7.66 -14.84 27.42
C GLY A 247 -8.54 -13.70 27.94
N LEU A 248 -8.96 -12.74 27.10
CA LEU A 248 -9.72 -11.56 27.50
C LEU A 248 -11.12 -11.51 26.85
N ASP A 249 -12.09 -10.92 27.55
CA ASP A 249 -13.50 -10.89 27.10
C ASP A 249 -14.02 -9.50 26.71
N THR A 250 -13.15 -8.48 26.63
CA THR A 250 -13.57 -7.11 26.32
C THR A 250 -14.02 -6.96 24.86
N PRO A 251 -14.98 -6.07 24.53
CA PRO A 251 -15.44 -5.85 23.15
C PRO A 251 -14.31 -5.49 22.17
N GLN A 252 -13.36 -4.64 22.59
CA GLN A 252 -12.20 -4.22 21.80
C GLN A 252 -11.26 -5.40 21.53
N TYR A 253 -11.07 -6.29 22.51
CA TYR A 253 -10.28 -7.50 22.35
C TYR A 253 -10.94 -8.49 21.39
N LYS A 254 -12.26 -8.71 21.51
CA LYS A 254 -13.03 -9.55 20.58
C LYS A 254 -12.92 -9.07 19.13
N MET A 255 -12.98 -7.76 18.91
CA MET A 255 -12.79 -7.19 17.57
C MET A 255 -11.41 -7.51 16.99
N SER A 256 -10.37 -7.43 17.83
CA SER A 256 -9.00 -7.76 17.45
C SER A 256 -8.82 -9.27 17.19
N MET A 257 -9.44 -10.11 18.01
CA MET A 257 -9.50 -11.56 17.82
C MET A 257 -10.12 -11.92 16.46
N TYR A 258 -11.33 -11.42 16.16
CA TYR A 258 -12.01 -11.71 14.89
C TYR A 258 -11.17 -11.25 13.69
N LYS A 259 -10.54 -10.07 13.77
CA LYS A 259 -9.65 -9.58 12.72
C LYS A 259 -8.47 -10.54 12.48
N LYS A 260 -7.84 -11.04 13.54
CA LYS A 260 -6.71 -11.99 13.44
C LYS A 260 -7.16 -13.34 12.88
N GLN A 261 -8.32 -13.84 13.31
CA GLN A 261 -8.92 -15.06 12.76
C GLN A 261 -9.22 -14.95 11.26
N THR A 262 -9.81 -13.85 10.83
CA THR A 262 -10.06 -13.58 9.40
C THR A 262 -8.78 -13.57 8.61
N LEU A 263 -7.71 -12.96 9.14
CA LEU A 263 -6.40 -12.93 8.48
C LEU A 263 -5.81 -14.33 8.31
N TYR A 264 -5.84 -15.17 9.35
CA TYR A 264 -5.41 -16.56 9.24
C TYR A 264 -6.23 -17.34 8.19
N GLN A 265 -7.54 -17.11 8.15
CA GLN A 265 -8.44 -17.78 7.20
C GLN A 265 -8.18 -17.37 5.75
N GLN A 266 -8.05 -16.06 5.49
CA GLN A 266 -7.76 -15.53 4.15
C GLN A 266 -6.47 -16.10 3.58
N GLU A 267 -5.49 -16.33 4.46
CA GLU A 267 -4.14 -16.79 4.10
C GLU A 267 -3.96 -18.31 4.20
N GLY A 268 -5.05 -19.05 4.40
CA GLY A 268 -5.04 -20.52 4.45
C GLY A 268 -4.18 -21.10 5.57
N LYS A 269 -3.95 -20.34 6.65
CA LYS A 269 -3.10 -20.76 7.78
C LYS A 269 -3.86 -21.66 8.73
N ARG A 270 -3.18 -22.68 9.28
CA ARG A 270 -3.75 -23.62 10.24
C ARG A 270 -3.77 -23.00 11.64
N LEU A 271 -4.96 -22.67 12.12
CA LEU A 271 -5.15 -22.01 13.42
C LEU A 271 -5.85 -22.92 14.44
N VAL A 272 -5.33 -22.93 15.67
CA VAL A 272 -5.96 -23.49 16.85
C VAL A 272 -6.24 -22.38 17.86
N SER A 273 -7.50 -21.97 17.97
CA SER A 273 -7.97 -21.14 19.08
C SER A 273 -8.07 -21.94 20.38
N VAL A 274 -7.56 -21.39 21.48
CA VAL A 274 -7.72 -21.88 22.86
C VAL A 274 -8.35 -20.77 23.70
N TYR A 275 -9.40 -21.09 24.45
CA TYR A 275 -10.08 -20.14 25.34
C TYR A 275 -9.87 -20.52 26.81
N PRO A 276 -10.11 -19.60 27.77
CA PRO A 276 -10.03 -19.91 29.21
C PRO A 276 -10.85 -21.16 29.61
N ALA A 277 -12.05 -21.32 29.04
CA ALA A 277 -12.93 -22.46 29.28
C ALA A 277 -12.38 -23.80 28.74
N ASP A 278 -11.40 -23.76 27.84
CA ASP A 278 -10.75 -24.95 27.31
C ASP A 278 -9.62 -25.46 28.18
N LEU A 279 -9.02 -24.60 29.01
CA LEU A 279 -7.84 -24.94 29.81
C LEU A 279 -8.03 -26.19 30.69
N PRO A 280 -9.18 -26.44 31.35
CA PRO A 280 -9.40 -27.69 32.10
C PRO A 280 -9.32 -28.95 31.23
N ARG A 281 -9.61 -28.85 29.93
CA ARG A 281 -9.61 -29.95 28.96
C ARG A 281 -8.53 -29.77 27.89
N LEU A 282 -7.47 -29.03 28.20
CA LEU A 282 -6.45 -28.63 27.24
C LEU A 282 -5.82 -29.83 26.53
N ASN A 283 -5.54 -30.90 27.28
CA ASN A 283 -4.97 -32.13 26.74
C ASN A 283 -5.84 -32.73 25.64
N THR A 284 -7.13 -32.93 25.92
CA THR A 284 -8.09 -33.48 24.96
C THR A 284 -8.27 -32.54 23.76
N LEU A 285 -8.33 -31.22 24.00
CA LEU A 285 -8.50 -30.23 22.94
C LEU A 285 -7.33 -30.26 21.95
N LEU A 286 -6.10 -30.09 22.46
CA LEU A 286 -4.92 -30.00 21.60
C LEU A 286 -4.63 -31.33 20.91
N THR A 287 -4.74 -32.46 21.62
CA THR A 287 -4.61 -33.79 21.01
C THR A 287 -5.60 -33.98 19.85
N THR A 288 -6.87 -33.62 20.05
CA THR A 288 -7.90 -33.76 19.02
C THR A 288 -7.63 -32.84 17.83
N LYS A 289 -7.26 -31.58 18.08
CA LYS A 289 -7.00 -30.61 17.01
C LYS A 289 -5.73 -30.95 16.23
N LEU A 290 -4.64 -31.33 16.89
CA LEU A 290 -3.40 -31.72 16.23
C LEU A 290 -3.58 -33.01 15.40
N ARG A 291 -4.38 -33.97 15.88
CA ARG A 291 -4.74 -35.17 15.09
C ARG A 291 -5.44 -34.82 13.78
N ARG A 292 -6.32 -33.81 13.76
CA ARG A 292 -6.97 -33.34 12.51
C ARG A 292 -5.97 -32.78 11.50
N PHE A 293 -4.80 -32.34 11.94
CA PHE A 293 -3.71 -31.89 11.08
C PHE A 293 -2.67 -32.98 10.79
N GLY A 294 -2.98 -34.24 11.13
CA GLY A 294 -2.14 -35.40 10.82
C GLY A 294 -1.07 -35.71 11.88
N TYR A 295 -1.08 -35.02 13.03
CA TYR A 295 -0.12 -35.25 14.10
C TYR A 295 -0.71 -36.12 15.21
N THR A 296 -0.11 -37.29 15.44
CA THR A 296 -0.55 -38.20 16.50
C THR A 296 0.42 -38.15 17.66
N ILE A 297 -0.10 -37.82 18.83
CA ILE A 297 0.66 -37.83 20.08
C ILE A 297 0.66 -39.26 20.61
N GLY A 298 1.86 -39.80 20.88
CA GLY A 298 2.00 -41.08 21.59
C GLY A 298 1.44 -40.92 23.01
N LEU A 299 0.42 -41.70 23.34
CA LEU A 299 -0.13 -41.74 24.70
C LEU A 299 0.85 -42.53 25.58
N ASP A 300 1.82 -41.85 26.18
CA ASP A 300 2.45 -42.40 27.38
C ASP A 300 1.47 -42.17 28.54
N GLU A 301 0.75 -43.23 28.93
CA GLU A 301 -0.25 -43.28 30.02
C GLU A 301 0.31 -42.96 31.43
N ARG A 302 1.49 -42.31 31.52
CA ARG A 302 2.17 -41.99 32.79
C ARG A 302 2.16 -40.50 33.15
N SER A 303 1.63 -39.61 32.31
CA SER A 303 1.67 -38.15 32.54
C SER A 303 0.45 -37.59 33.29
N GLU A 304 -0.49 -38.43 33.73
CA GLU A 304 -1.69 -37.99 34.47
C GLU A 304 -1.44 -37.72 35.96
N ALA A 305 -0.24 -38.00 36.47
CA ALA A 305 0.16 -37.67 37.84
C ALA A 305 1.16 -36.48 37.83
N THR A 306 0.82 -35.44 38.59
CA THR A 306 1.64 -34.27 38.95
C THR A 306 1.36 -32.97 38.17
N LEU A 307 0.15 -32.45 38.34
CA LEU A 307 -0.04 -31.02 38.65
C LEU A 307 -0.59 -30.95 40.09
N PRO A 308 0.12 -30.35 41.07
CA PRO A 308 -0.40 -30.26 42.42
C PRO A 308 -1.55 -29.24 42.46
N ALA A 309 -2.71 -29.68 42.93
CA ALA A 309 -3.79 -28.80 43.35
C ALA A 309 -3.38 -28.12 44.67
N ALA A 310 -2.93 -26.87 44.61
CA ALA A 310 -2.82 -26.02 45.79
C ALA A 310 -4.01 -25.07 45.83
N ALA A 311 -4.98 -25.42 46.68
CA ALA A 311 -6.01 -24.53 47.15
C ALA A 311 -5.45 -23.70 48.32
N THR A 312 -5.51 -22.37 48.20
CA THR A 312 -5.56 -21.49 49.37
C THR A 312 -6.43 -20.28 49.04
N ARG A 313 -7.58 -20.18 49.72
CA ARG A 313 -8.31 -18.93 49.89
C ARG A 313 -7.39 -17.89 50.52
N ILE A 314 -7.29 -16.70 49.93
CA ILE A 314 -6.89 -15.50 50.65
C ILE A 314 -7.80 -14.35 50.17
N ASP A 315 -8.26 -13.59 51.15
CA ASP A 315 -9.29 -12.55 51.16
C ASP A 315 -9.31 -11.55 50.00
N GLU A 316 -10.54 -11.25 49.59
CA GLU A 316 -10.94 -9.94 49.08
C GLU A 316 -10.68 -8.86 50.14
N ARG A 317 -9.71 -7.98 49.90
CA ARG A 317 -9.73 -6.52 50.21
C ARG A 317 -8.30 -5.97 50.17
N SER A 318 -7.98 -5.22 49.13
CA SER A 318 -6.92 -4.20 49.17
C SER A 318 -7.31 -3.11 48.19
N GLU A 319 -7.81 -2.01 48.75
CA GLU A 319 -7.96 -0.72 48.09
C GLU A 319 -6.62 -0.31 47.46
N VAL A 320 -6.65 0.07 46.18
CA VAL A 320 -5.64 0.95 45.61
C VAL A 320 -6.37 2.10 44.95
N SER A 321 -6.17 3.27 45.53
CA SER A 321 -6.79 4.54 45.22
C SER A 321 -6.50 5.01 43.78
N GLU A 322 -7.55 5.50 43.11
CA GLU A 322 -7.44 6.30 41.89
C GLU A 322 -6.74 7.65 42.20
N PRO A 323 -5.83 8.14 41.33
CA PRO A 323 -5.33 9.50 41.44
C PRO A 323 -6.39 10.48 40.94
N GLN A 324 -6.91 11.33 41.84
CA GLN A 324 -7.75 12.46 41.49
C GLN A 324 -6.98 13.49 40.66
N VAL A 325 -7.33 13.61 39.37
CA VAL A 325 -6.93 14.76 38.54
C VAL A 325 -7.88 15.91 38.83
N THR A 326 -7.38 16.94 39.50
CA THR A 326 -8.11 18.18 39.78
C THR A 326 -8.16 19.05 38.52
N THR A 327 -9.32 19.14 37.89
CA THR A 327 -9.56 20.12 36.82
C THR A 327 -9.86 21.48 37.44
N ARG A 328 -8.87 22.38 37.43
CA ARG A 328 -9.05 23.81 37.75
C ARG A 328 -9.48 24.54 36.46
N PRO A 329 -10.61 25.27 36.43
CA PRO A 329 -11.01 26.01 35.25
C PRO A 329 -10.16 27.29 35.10
N PRO A 330 -9.88 27.75 33.86
CA PRO A 330 -9.16 29.00 33.63
C PRO A 330 -10.04 30.23 33.97
N PRO A 331 -9.44 31.36 34.39
CA PRO A 331 -10.19 32.56 34.74
C PRO A 331 -10.72 33.28 33.50
N LEU A 332 -11.96 33.76 33.59
CA LEU A 332 -12.51 34.76 32.68
C LEU A 332 -11.72 36.06 32.83
N ALA A 333 -11.14 36.56 31.74
CA ALA A 333 -10.71 37.94 31.63
C ALA A 333 -11.77 38.74 30.85
N ALA A 334 -12.38 39.69 31.55
CA ALA A 334 -13.20 40.76 31.02
C ALA A 334 -12.34 41.77 30.25
N GLY A 335 -12.97 42.49 29.32
CA GLY A 335 -12.34 43.35 28.31
C GLY A 335 -11.61 44.60 28.80
N GLY A 336 -11.00 45.24 27.79
CA GLY A 336 -10.28 46.50 27.81
C GLY A 336 -9.62 46.71 26.45
#